data_AF-A0A1Q7IAR2-F1
#
_entry.id   AF-A0A1Q7IAR2-F1
#
_cell.length_a   1.000
_cell.length_b   1.000
_cell.length_c   1.000
_cell.angle_alpha   90.00
_cell.angle_beta   90.00
_cell.angle_gamma   90.00
#
_symmetry.space_group_name_H-M   'P 1'
#
loop_
_entity.id
_entity.type
_entity.pdbx_description
1 polymer ?
#
loop_
_entity_poly.entity_id
_entity_poly.type
_entity_poly.pdbx_seq_one_letter_code
_entity_poly.pdbx_strand_id
1 'polypeptide(L)'
;MALALCACDPQPSAVQPTHAAVAITPRSTPTPTPTPKPAPALAVEKVGASASSGGFMAFAVIANPSDETALDVRVDISALSSTGQQLARRTGSIRRIGPGKREAVALSFPVGRTLPAQFSGSVAGVRWSADEAADVAQVAGASFVQDARTPEVRVHVVNTGQGADRVLVTAVCWDAAGNIRGGGTRTVTVGPEAQGHDVTIQVALSAVPASCDAFGVSS
;
A
#
# COMPACT_ATOMS: atom_id res chain seq x y z
N MET A 1 -105.56 -20.54 -36.16
CA MET A 1 -106.17 -19.71 -35.11
C MET A 1 -105.72 -20.29 -33.77
N ALA A 2 -105.25 -19.43 -32.87
CA ALA A 2 -104.34 -19.71 -31.76
C ALA A 2 -104.90 -20.64 -30.65
N LEU A 3 -104.01 -21.26 -29.86
CA LEU A 3 -103.84 -20.96 -28.43
C LEU A 3 -102.73 -21.82 -27.78
N ALA A 4 -102.07 -21.20 -26.81
CA ALA A 4 -100.92 -21.64 -26.04
C ALA A 4 -101.29 -22.22 -24.66
N LEU A 5 -100.26 -22.72 -23.94
CA LEU A 5 -100.00 -22.70 -22.46
C LEU A 5 -99.51 -24.08 -21.97
N CYS A 6 -98.23 -24.23 -21.62
CA CYS A 6 -97.58 -23.98 -20.30
C CYS A 6 -97.77 -25.12 -19.27
N ALA A 7 -96.67 -25.77 -18.84
CA ALA A 7 -96.06 -25.57 -17.51
C ALA A 7 -95.09 -26.70 -17.05
N CYS A 8 -94.02 -26.28 -16.34
CA CYS A 8 -93.17 -26.94 -15.31
C CYS A 8 -92.15 -28.03 -15.72
N ASP A 9 -90.82 -27.75 -15.76
CA ASP A 9 -89.75 -27.72 -14.69
C ASP A 9 -89.01 -29.09 -14.56
N PRO A 10 -87.73 -29.25 -14.09
CA PRO A 10 -86.79 -28.32 -13.45
C PRO A 10 -85.35 -28.27 -14.01
N GLN A 11 -84.60 -27.23 -13.60
CA GLN A 11 -83.20 -26.96 -13.94
C GLN A 11 -82.21 -27.75 -13.04
N PRO A 12 -81.20 -28.49 -13.58
CA PRO A 12 -80.24 -29.23 -12.77
C PRO A 12 -79.05 -28.38 -12.28
N SER A 13 -78.70 -28.58 -11.00
CA SER A 13 -77.56 -27.98 -10.28
C SER A 13 -76.22 -28.27 -10.96
N ALA A 14 -75.38 -27.23 -11.08
CA ALA A 14 -74.01 -27.35 -11.57
C ALA A 14 -73.08 -28.01 -10.53
N VAL A 15 -72.26 -28.96 -11.00
CA VAL A 15 -71.21 -29.64 -10.22
C VAL A 15 -69.97 -28.74 -10.18
N GLN A 16 -69.47 -28.43 -8.99
CA GLN A 16 -68.26 -27.62 -8.80
C GLN A 16 -67.02 -28.53 -8.68
N PRO A 17 -65.99 -28.39 -9.53
CA PRO A 17 -64.78 -29.21 -9.44
C PRO A 17 -63.89 -28.73 -8.29
N THR A 18 -63.48 -29.66 -7.42
CA THR A 18 -62.49 -29.40 -6.37
C THR A 18 -61.09 -29.57 -6.96
N HIS A 19 -60.35 -28.47 -7.13
CA HIS A 19 -58.93 -28.52 -7.51
C HIS A 19 -58.06 -28.59 -6.24
N ALA A 20 -57.40 -29.72 -6.01
CA ALA A 20 -56.36 -29.84 -5.00
C ALA A 20 -55.04 -29.21 -5.52
N ALA A 21 -54.50 -28.24 -4.78
CA ALA A 21 -53.23 -27.60 -5.12
C ALA A 21 -52.04 -28.52 -4.80
N VAL A 22 -51.22 -28.83 -5.80
CA VAL A 22 -49.95 -29.55 -5.63
C VAL A 22 -48.89 -28.54 -5.16
N ALA A 23 -48.33 -28.76 -3.97
CA ALA A 23 -47.24 -27.95 -3.44
C ALA A 23 -45.92 -28.27 -4.18
N ILE A 24 -45.37 -27.28 -4.88
CA ILE A 24 -44.09 -27.35 -5.57
C ILE A 24 -42.99 -26.93 -4.57
N THR A 25 -42.11 -27.85 -4.16
CA THR A 25 -40.94 -27.51 -3.33
C THR A 25 -39.91 -26.77 -4.17
N PRO A 26 -39.46 -25.56 -3.79
CA PRO A 26 -38.46 -24.83 -4.55
C PRO A 26 -37.10 -25.55 -4.48
N ARG A 27 -36.49 -25.78 -5.66
CA ARG A 27 -35.14 -26.32 -5.81
C ARG A 27 -34.15 -25.31 -5.21
N SER A 28 -33.44 -25.73 -4.16
CA SER A 28 -32.39 -24.93 -3.50
C SER A 28 -31.29 -24.57 -4.51
N THR A 29 -31.07 -23.27 -4.70
CA THR A 29 -30.00 -22.74 -5.55
C THR A 29 -28.64 -23.15 -4.97
N PRO A 30 -27.70 -23.68 -5.76
CA PRO A 30 -26.37 -24.01 -5.26
C PRO A 30 -25.67 -22.73 -4.78
N THR A 31 -25.12 -22.76 -3.57
CA THR A 31 -24.31 -21.67 -3.03
C THR A 31 -23.08 -21.49 -3.92
N PRO A 32 -22.77 -20.26 -4.38
CA PRO A 32 -21.58 -20.04 -5.19
C PRO A 32 -20.32 -20.46 -4.43
N THR A 33 -19.46 -21.25 -5.08
CA THR A 33 -18.15 -21.60 -4.53
C THR A 33 -17.30 -20.32 -4.43
N PRO A 34 -16.73 -19.98 -3.26
CA PRO A 34 -15.89 -18.81 -3.13
C PRO A 34 -14.69 -18.91 -4.08
N THR A 35 -14.41 -17.83 -4.81
CA THR A 35 -13.24 -17.72 -5.67
C THR A 35 -11.97 -17.72 -4.80
N PRO A 36 -10.91 -18.47 -5.16
CA PRO A 36 -9.64 -18.43 -4.43
C PRO A 36 -9.10 -17.01 -4.37
N LYS A 37 -8.81 -16.51 -3.17
CA LYS A 37 -8.15 -15.23 -2.97
C LYS A 37 -6.72 -15.29 -3.52
N PRO A 38 -6.27 -14.30 -4.33
CA PRO A 38 -4.88 -14.26 -4.80
C PRO A 38 -3.88 -14.29 -3.64
N ALA A 39 -2.72 -14.91 -3.87
CA ALA A 39 -1.65 -14.94 -2.88
C ALA A 39 -1.14 -13.50 -2.59
N PRO A 40 -0.81 -13.17 -1.32
CA PRO A 40 -0.23 -11.89 -0.96
C PRO A 40 1.08 -11.60 -1.72
N ALA A 41 1.21 -10.39 -2.24
CA ALA A 41 2.39 -9.93 -2.97
C ALA A 41 2.65 -8.44 -2.70
N LEU A 42 3.93 -8.07 -2.64
CA LEU A 42 4.38 -6.68 -2.56
C LEU A 42 4.69 -6.13 -3.95
N ALA A 43 4.48 -4.83 -4.14
CA ALA A 43 4.80 -4.12 -5.37
C ALA A 43 5.95 -3.14 -5.16
N VAL A 44 6.97 -3.19 -6.01
CA VAL A 44 8.00 -2.13 -6.08
C VAL A 44 7.44 -1.02 -6.96
N GLU A 45 6.97 0.08 -6.35
CA GLU A 45 6.33 1.17 -7.10
C GLU A 45 7.37 1.98 -7.87
N LYS A 46 8.45 2.37 -7.19
CA LYS A 46 9.47 3.21 -7.79
C LYS A 46 10.82 3.02 -7.15
N VAL A 47 11.84 3.17 -7.99
CA VAL A 47 13.24 3.21 -7.58
C VAL A 47 13.90 4.41 -8.22
N GLY A 48 14.73 5.10 -7.46
CA GLY A 48 15.56 6.19 -7.97
C GLY A 48 16.66 6.53 -6.99
N ALA A 49 17.47 7.51 -7.32
CA ALA A 49 18.64 7.85 -6.54
C ALA A 49 19.00 9.33 -6.69
N SER A 50 19.78 9.81 -5.72
CA SER A 50 20.41 11.11 -5.76
C SER A 50 21.88 11.00 -5.38
N ALA A 51 22.72 11.77 -6.05
CA ALA A 51 24.13 11.88 -5.67
C ALA A 51 24.24 12.48 -4.26
N SER A 52 25.25 12.04 -3.52
CA SER A 52 25.63 12.57 -2.21
C SER A 52 27.14 12.77 -2.16
N SER A 53 27.65 13.51 -1.18
CA SER A 53 29.09 13.78 -1.05
C SER A 53 29.96 12.52 -0.93
N GLY A 54 29.38 11.41 -0.46
CA GLY A 54 30.03 10.11 -0.30
C GLY A 54 29.72 9.06 -1.39
N GLY A 55 29.02 9.43 -2.47
CA GLY A 55 28.57 8.49 -3.52
C GLY A 55 27.16 8.81 -3.99
N PHE A 56 26.23 7.87 -3.83
CA PHE A 56 24.81 8.14 -4.04
C PHE A 56 23.94 7.39 -3.03
N MET A 57 22.76 7.93 -2.76
CA MET A 57 21.71 7.23 -2.04
C MET A 57 20.63 6.81 -3.02
N ALA A 58 20.27 5.53 -2.98
CA ALA A 58 19.16 4.98 -3.74
C ALA A 58 17.98 4.69 -2.82
N PHE A 59 16.78 4.91 -3.34
CA PHE A 59 15.52 4.77 -2.64
C PHE A 59 14.63 3.81 -3.42
N ALA A 60 13.92 2.95 -2.71
CA ALA A 60 12.85 2.14 -3.29
C ALA A 60 11.60 2.28 -2.42
N VAL A 61 10.47 2.57 -3.06
CA VAL A 61 9.15 2.64 -2.43
C VAL A 61 8.40 1.35 -2.74
N ILE A 62 7.94 0.69 -1.68
CA ILE A 62 7.29 -0.61 -1.72
C ILE A 62 5.86 -0.43 -1.22
N ALA A 63 4.90 -0.85 -2.03
CA ALA A 63 3.49 -0.89 -1.66
C ALA A 63 3.07 -2.30 -1.27
N ASN A 64 2.20 -2.36 -0.27
CA ASN A 64 1.50 -3.57 0.10
C ASN A 64 0.03 -3.49 -0.35
N PRO A 65 -0.31 -3.99 -1.55
CA PRO A 65 -1.69 -4.06 -2.02
C PRO A 65 -2.49 -5.21 -1.38
N SER A 66 -1.85 -6.07 -0.57
CA SER A 66 -2.53 -7.15 0.15
C SER A 66 -3.29 -6.60 1.36
N ASP A 67 -4.25 -7.40 1.83
CA ASP A 67 -4.94 -7.27 3.11
C ASP A 67 -4.17 -7.91 4.28
N GLU A 68 -3.02 -8.54 4.03
CA GLU A 68 -2.12 -9.05 5.07
C GLU A 68 -0.96 -8.08 5.32
N THR A 69 -0.45 -8.06 6.55
CA THR A 69 0.74 -7.28 6.91
C THR A 69 1.99 -7.98 6.41
N ALA A 70 2.84 -7.25 5.69
CA ALA A 70 4.17 -7.71 5.31
C ALA A 70 5.18 -7.37 6.41
N LEU A 71 5.92 -8.35 6.88
CA LEU A 71 6.93 -8.23 7.93
C LEU A 71 8.31 -8.66 7.40
N ASP A 72 9.35 -8.11 7.99
CA ASP A 72 10.76 -8.46 7.71
C ASP A 72 11.10 -8.42 6.21
N VAL A 73 10.55 -7.41 5.52
CA VAL A 73 10.65 -7.26 4.07
C VAL A 73 12.09 -6.94 3.70
N ARG A 74 12.74 -7.80 2.92
CA ARG A 74 14.08 -7.55 2.37
C ARG A 74 13.94 -6.98 0.97
N VAL A 75 14.59 -5.85 0.74
CA VAL A 75 14.55 -5.13 -0.54
C VAL A 75 15.96 -5.02 -1.09
N ASP A 76 16.16 -5.55 -2.28
CA ASP A 76 17.37 -5.36 -3.06
C ASP A 76 17.21 -4.14 -3.97
N ILE A 77 18.22 -3.27 -3.99
CA ILE A 77 18.38 -2.23 -5.00
C ILE A 77 19.66 -2.53 -5.78
N SER A 78 19.56 -2.56 -7.10
CA SER A 78 20.68 -2.72 -8.02
C SER A 78 20.91 -1.45 -8.82
N ALA A 79 22.17 -1.02 -8.88
CA ALA A 79 22.66 0.01 -9.78
C ALA A 79 23.13 -0.63 -11.08
N LEU A 80 22.68 -0.10 -12.22
CA LEU A 80 22.91 -0.68 -13.54
C LEU A 80 23.59 0.32 -14.49
N SER A 81 24.39 -0.19 -15.42
CA SER A 81 24.90 0.59 -16.56
C SER A 81 23.77 0.93 -17.54
N SER A 82 24.06 1.77 -18.53
CA SER A 82 23.14 2.05 -19.64
C SER A 82 22.84 0.82 -20.51
N THR A 83 23.70 -0.20 -20.46
CA THR A 83 23.53 -1.49 -21.15
C THR A 83 22.85 -2.54 -20.28
N GLY A 84 22.42 -2.19 -19.06
CA GLY A 84 21.74 -3.10 -18.12
C GLY A 84 22.67 -3.99 -17.31
N GLN A 85 23.99 -3.81 -17.37
CA GLN A 85 24.94 -4.56 -16.55
C GLN A 85 24.85 -4.12 -15.09
N GLN A 86 24.73 -5.07 -14.16
CA GLN A 86 24.74 -4.77 -12.72
C GLN A 86 26.12 -4.28 -12.28
N LEU A 87 26.18 -3.04 -11.83
CA LEU A 87 27.39 -2.39 -11.31
C LEU A 87 27.55 -2.65 -9.81
N ALA A 88 26.44 -2.58 -9.08
CA ALA A 88 26.40 -2.83 -7.64
C ALA A 88 25.00 -3.28 -7.23
N ARG A 89 24.90 -4.02 -6.12
CA ARG A 89 23.65 -4.37 -5.46
C ARG A 89 23.79 -4.15 -3.96
N ARG A 90 22.73 -3.66 -3.33
CA ARG A 90 22.62 -3.54 -1.88
C ARG A 90 21.25 -4.01 -1.42
N THR A 91 21.22 -4.56 -0.22
CA THR A 91 19.99 -5.02 0.42
C THR A 91 19.71 -4.16 1.65
N GLY A 92 18.45 -3.81 1.83
CA GLY A 92 17.91 -3.22 3.05
C GLY A 92 16.69 -3.97 3.53
N SER A 93 16.15 -3.52 4.66
CA SER A 93 15.00 -4.14 5.30
C SER A 93 13.97 -3.10 5.70
N ILE A 94 12.70 -3.44 5.50
CA ILE A 94 11.54 -2.72 6.02
C ILE A 94 10.86 -3.66 7.01
N ARG A 95 10.71 -3.23 8.26
CA ARG A 95 10.23 -4.10 9.34
C ARG A 95 8.78 -4.51 9.14
N ARG A 96 7.94 -3.57 8.73
CA ARG A 96 6.51 -3.75 8.55
C ARG A 96 6.00 -2.89 7.39
N ILE A 97 5.07 -3.42 6.61
CA ILE A 97 4.21 -2.65 5.70
C ILE A 97 2.78 -3.14 5.92
N GLY A 98 1.95 -2.30 6.53
CA GLY A 98 0.55 -2.64 6.78
C GLY A 98 -0.27 -2.78 5.48
N PRO A 99 -1.47 -3.38 5.56
CA PRO A 99 -2.39 -3.49 4.43
C PRO A 99 -2.70 -2.15 3.76
N GLY A 100 -2.59 -2.09 2.43
CA GLY A 100 -2.80 -0.87 1.65
C GLY A 100 -1.80 0.26 1.91
N LYS A 101 -0.75 0.01 2.70
CA LYS A 101 0.28 1.01 3.03
C LYS A 101 1.49 0.89 2.11
N ARG A 102 2.34 1.91 2.21
CA ARG A 102 3.60 2.01 1.49
C ARG A 102 4.71 2.36 2.46
N GLU A 103 5.88 1.81 2.24
CA GLU A 103 7.09 2.14 2.98
C GLU A 103 8.27 2.30 2.03
N ALA A 104 9.33 2.94 2.49
CA ALA A 104 10.53 3.16 1.71
C ALA A 104 11.78 2.62 2.40
N VAL A 105 12.71 2.13 1.59
CA VAL A 105 14.08 1.85 2.01
C VAL A 105 15.01 2.83 1.33
N ALA A 106 16.02 3.30 2.06
CA ALA A 106 17.11 4.10 1.52
C ALA A 106 18.44 3.41 1.78
N LEU A 107 19.23 3.25 0.72
CA LEU A 107 20.50 2.54 0.74
C LEU A 107 21.62 3.44 0.21
N SER A 108 22.67 3.58 1.01
CA SER A 108 23.87 4.30 0.62
C SER A 108 24.77 3.41 -0.23
N PHE A 109 25.18 3.89 -1.40
CA PHE A 109 26.17 3.25 -2.28
C PHE A 109 27.45 4.10 -2.28
N PRO A 110 28.52 3.67 -1.59
CA PRO A 110 29.72 4.47 -1.40
C PRO A 110 30.68 4.48 -2.61
N VAL A 111 30.31 3.82 -3.72
CA VAL A 111 31.18 3.65 -4.90
C VAL A 111 30.68 4.49 -6.06
N GLY A 112 31.60 5.25 -6.68
CA GLY A 112 31.30 6.11 -7.83
C GLY A 112 30.58 7.40 -7.43
N ARG A 113 31.18 8.56 -7.73
CA ARG A 113 30.51 9.87 -7.58
C ARG A 113 29.52 10.15 -8.70
N THR A 114 29.60 9.39 -9.78
CA THR A 114 28.70 9.51 -10.93
C THR A 114 27.50 8.60 -10.72
N LEU A 115 26.30 9.18 -10.80
CA LEU A 115 25.06 8.43 -10.68
C LEU A 115 24.97 7.38 -11.82
N PRO A 116 24.75 6.09 -11.51
CA PRO A 116 24.42 5.08 -12.50
C PRO A 116 23.26 5.51 -13.40
N ALA A 117 23.25 5.02 -14.64
CA ALA A 117 22.21 5.35 -15.61
C ALA A 117 20.83 4.81 -15.20
N GLN A 118 20.80 3.68 -14.50
CA GLN A 118 19.58 2.95 -14.19
C GLN A 118 19.64 2.33 -12.80
N PHE A 119 18.47 2.17 -12.21
CA PHE A 119 18.27 1.48 -10.93
C PHE A 119 17.09 0.53 -11.05
N SER A 120 17.20 -0.63 -10.42
CA SER A 120 16.10 -1.57 -10.26
C SER A 120 15.97 -1.99 -8.81
N GLY A 121 14.75 -2.36 -8.42
CA GLY A 121 14.44 -2.80 -7.07
C GLY A 121 13.65 -4.10 -7.12
N SER A 122 13.88 -4.97 -6.15
CA SER A 122 13.16 -6.23 -6.03
C SER A 122 12.98 -6.60 -4.57
N VAL A 123 11.83 -7.19 -4.24
CA VAL A 123 11.61 -7.81 -2.93
C VAL A 123 12.31 -9.16 -2.92
N ALA A 124 13.33 -9.30 -2.09
CA ALA A 124 14.13 -10.52 -1.94
C ALA A 124 13.56 -11.48 -0.88
N GLY A 125 12.68 -11.00 0.00
CA GLY A 125 12.01 -11.81 0.99
C GLY A 125 10.95 -11.03 1.75
N VAL A 126 9.93 -11.72 2.23
CA VAL A 126 8.82 -11.17 3.02
C VAL A 126 8.24 -12.27 3.89
N ARG A 127 7.78 -11.91 5.09
CA ARG A 127 6.98 -12.77 5.95
C ARG A 127 5.58 -12.16 6.08
N TRP A 128 4.56 -12.92 5.70
CA TRP A 128 3.18 -12.45 5.79
C TRP A 128 2.55 -12.74 7.15
N SER A 129 1.66 -11.87 7.58
CA SER A 129 0.90 -12.01 8.82
C SER A 129 -0.50 -11.45 8.67
N ALA A 130 -1.49 -12.16 9.19
CA ALA A 130 -2.86 -11.67 9.31
C ALA A 130 -3.05 -10.64 10.44
N ASP A 131 -2.00 -10.35 11.22
CA ASP A 131 -2.04 -9.35 12.27
C ASP A 131 -2.01 -7.94 11.66
N GLU A 132 -3.07 -7.16 11.89
CA GLU A 132 -3.21 -5.77 11.44
C GLU A 132 -2.65 -4.75 12.43
N ALA A 133 -1.97 -5.19 13.50
CA ALA A 133 -1.40 -4.27 14.48
C ALA A 133 -0.61 -3.15 13.80
N ALA A 134 -0.97 -1.91 14.09
CA ALA A 134 -0.24 -0.74 13.63
C ALA A 134 1.13 -0.67 14.30
N ASP A 135 2.14 -0.16 13.59
CA ASP A 135 3.36 0.28 14.27
C ASP A 135 3.01 1.37 15.29
N VAL A 136 3.65 1.30 16.46
CA VAL A 136 3.37 2.22 17.57
C VAL A 136 3.80 3.65 17.22
N ALA A 137 4.87 3.81 16.45
CA ALA A 137 5.33 5.08 15.90
C ALA A 137 5.05 5.18 14.40
N GLN A 138 4.44 6.30 13.98
CA GLN A 138 4.05 6.53 12.59
C GLN A 138 4.38 7.95 12.13
N VAL A 139 4.70 8.09 10.85
CA VAL A 139 4.79 9.38 10.19
C VAL A 139 3.38 9.86 9.83
N ALA A 140 3.01 11.03 10.34
CA ALA A 140 1.69 11.62 10.12
C ALA A 140 1.66 12.64 8.97
N GLY A 141 2.82 13.15 8.55
CA GLY A 141 2.92 14.08 7.43
C GLY A 141 4.35 14.48 7.10
N ALA A 142 4.55 14.97 5.88
CA ALA A 142 5.82 15.51 5.40
C ALA A 142 5.59 16.84 4.68
N SER A 143 6.52 17.78 4.85
CA SER A 143 6.52 19.06 4.16
C SER A 143 7.94 19.39 3.70
N PHE A 144 8.08 19.75 2.43
CA PHE A 144 9.36 20.15 1.86
C PHE A 144 9.64 21.61 2.19
N VAL A 145 10.85 21.89 2.66
CA VAL A 145 11.36 23.23 2.92
C VAL A 145 12.52 23.48 1.98
N GLN A 146 12.28 24.33 0.99
CA GLN A 146 13.28 24.69 0.01
C GLN A 146 14.25 25.73 0.58
N ASP A 147 15.43 25.26 1.00
CA ASP A 147 16.60 26.09 1.25
C ASP A 147 17.63 25.85 0.12
N ALA A 148 18.21 26.92 -0.41
CA ALA A 148 19.15 26.86 -1.53
C ALA A 148 20.46 26.13 -1.21
N ARG A 149 20.82 25.94 0.06
CA ARG A 149 22.06 25.27 0.48
C ARG A 149 21.83 23.95 1.20
N THR A 150 20.73 23.85 1.95
CA THR A 150 20.40 22.68 2.76
C THR A 150 18.93 22.35 2.63
N PRO A 151 18.49 21.78 1.48
CA PRO A 151 17.10 21.40 1.31
C PRO A 151 16.72 20.37 2.37
N GLU A 152 15.54 20.56 2.95
CA GLU A 152 15.08 19.78 4.11
C GLU A 152 13.63 19.33 3.92
N VAL A 153 13.29 18.21 4.55
CA VAL A 153 11.91 17.75 4.71
C VAL A 153 11.59 17.74 6.20
N ARG A 154 10.55 18.49 6.58
CA ARG A 154 10.00 18.45 7.94
C ARG A 154 8.92 17.39 8.00
N VAL A 155 9.04 16.50 8.97
CA VAL A 155 8.17 15.34 9.14
C VAL A 155 7.59 15.38 10.53
N HIS A 156 6.29 15.12 10.64
CA HIS A 156 5.65 14.96 11.94
C HIS A 156 5.54 13.47 12.28
N VAL A 157 6.07 13.06 13.43
CA VAL A 157 6.08 11.64 13.87
C VAL A 157 5.32 11.51 15.18
N VAL A 158 4.37 10.59 15.23
CA VAL A 158 3.54 10.33 16.42
C VAL A 158 3.85 8.94 16.95
N ASN A 159 4.04 8.79 18.26
CA ASN A 159 4.18 7.49 18.90
C ASN A 159 3.03 7.26 19.90
N THR A 160 2.23 6.26 19.61
CA THR A 160 1.04 5.82 20.36
C THR A 160 1.34 4.69 21.35
N GLY A 161 2.60 4.22 21.39
CA GLY A 161 3.07 3.22 22.33
C GLY A 161 3.18 3.73 23.76
N GLN A 162 3.50 2.83 24.68
CA GLN A 162 3.66 3.15 26.11
C GLN A 162 5.10 3.59 26.46
N GLY A 163 6.03 3.54 25.52
CA GLY A 163 7.44 3.84 25.73
C GLY A 163 8.08 4.51 24.52
N ALA A 164 9.30 5.02 24.71
CA ALA A 164 10.06 5.61 23.62
C ALA A 164 10.40 4.56 22.57
N ASP A 165 10.30 4.94 21.31
CA ASP A 165 10.62 4.10 20.16
C ASP A 165 11.70 4.75 19.31
N ARG A 166 12.53 3.94 18.67
CA ARG A 166 13.55 4.42 17.73
C ARG A 166 12.99 4.28 16.33
N VAL A 167 12.89 5.37 15.59
CA VAL A 167 12.27 5.40 14.27
C VAL A 167 13.30 5.81 13.24
N LEU A 168 13.49 4.98 12.21
CA LEU A 168 14.19 5.39 11.00
C LEU A 168 13.17 6.06 10.08
N VAL A 169 13.30 7.38 9.91
CA VAL A 169 12.48 8.15 8.99
C VAL A 169 13.21 8.30 7.67
N THR A 170 12.53 7.96 6.58
CA THR A 170 13.02 8.08 5.21
C THR A 170 12.16 9.08 4.46
N ALA A 171 12.74 10.20 4.04
CA ALA A 171 12.10 11.15 3.13
C ALA A 171 12.42 10.77 1.68
N VAL A 172 11.41 10.77 0.82
CA VAL A 172 11.54 10.53 -0.62
C VAL A 172 10.87 11.69 -1.35
N CYS A 173 11.61 12.31 -2.26
CA CYS A 173 11.14 13.46 -3.02
C CYS A 173 10.95 13.12 -4.49
N TRP A 174 9.89 13.66 -5.09
CA TRP A 174 9.37 13.27 -6.38
C TRP A 174 9.34 14.45 -7.36
N ASP A 175 9.46 14.18 -8.65
CA ASP A 175 9.04 15.13 -9.68
C ASP A 175 7.54 15.02 -9.99
N ALA A 176 7.03 15.92 -10.82
CA ALA A 176 5.63 15.94 -11.25
C ALA A 176 5.21 14.69 -12.06
N ALA A 177 6.17 13.91 -12.57
CA ALA A 177 5.93 12.67 -13.29
C ALA A 177 6.01 11.41 -12.38
N GLY A 178 6.18 11.59 -11.06
CA GLY A 178 6.28 10.50 -10.10
C GLY A 178 7.63 9.78 -10.10
N ASN A 179 8.70 10.40 -10.61
CA ASN A 179 10.06 9.87 -10.47
C ASN A 179 10.74 10.39 -9.21
N ILE A 180 11.44 9.51 -8.51
CA ILE A 180 12.25 9.90 -7.35
C ILE A 180 13.40 10.80 -7.81
N ARG A 181 13.49 11.99 -7.23
CA ARG A 181 14.55 12.99 -7.46
C ARG A 181 15.59 13.03 -6.36
N GLY A 182 15.34 12.34 -5.26
CA GLY A 182 16.25 12.20 -4.14
C GLY A 182 15.49 12.02 -2.83
N GLY A 183 16.17 12.34 -1.74
CA GLY A 183 15.63 12.10 -0.40
C GLY A 183 16.72 12.11 0.65
N GLY A 184 16.37 11.58 1.82
CA GLY A 184 17.28 11.51 2.96
C GLY A 184 16.73 10.60 4.04
N THR A 185 17.57 10.27 5.01
CA THR A 185 17.14 9.50 6.18
C THR A 185 17.58 10.18 7.45
N ARG A 186 16.81 9.97 8.51
CA ARG A 186 17.19 10.35 9.87
C ARG A 186 16.62 9.34 10.85
N THR A 187 17.47 8.86 11.76
CA THR A 187 17.00 8.09 12.90
C THR A 187 16.71 9.04 14.06
N VAL A 188 15.53 8.88 14.67
CA VAL A 188 15.08 9.65 15.82
C VAL A 188 14.56 8.74 16.91
N THR A 189 14.56 9.23 18.15
CA THR A 189 13.87 8.57 19.25
C THR A 189 12.65 9.40 19.60
N VAL A 190 11.48 8.76 19.65
CA VAL A 190 10.16 9.39 19.75
C VAL A 190 9.49 8.86 21.01
N GLY A 191 9.20 9.75 21.97
CA GLY A 191 8.51 9.39 23.20
C GLY A 191 7.00 9.21 22.99
N PRO A 192 6.26 8.70 24.00
CA PRO A 192 4.80 8.53 23.93
C PRO A 192 4.06 9.88 24.09
N GLU A 193 4.47 10.89 23.33
CA GLU A 193 3.94 12.25 23.39
C GLU A 193 2.72 12.35 22.48
N ALA A 194 1.56 12.71 23.07
CA ALA A 194 0.28 12.78 22.34
C ALA A 194 0.28 13.80 21.18
N GLN A 195 1.16 14.82 21.24
CA GLN A 195 1.30 15.82 20.19
C GLN A 195 2.29 15.42 19.09
N GLY A 196 3.02 14.31 19.24
CA GLY A 196 4.08 13.91 18.32
C GLY A 196 5.31 14.83 18.36
N HIS A 197 6.27 14.54 17.48
CA HIS A 197 7.55 15.23 17.37
C HIS A 197 7.81 15.65 15.93
N ASP A 198 8.25 16.90 15.75
CA ASP A 198 8.72 17.37 14.45
C ASP A 198 10.19 17.00 14.22
N VAL A 199 10.45 16.41 13.06
CA VAL A 199 11.75 15.89 12.65
C VAL A 199 12.15 16.53 11.33
N THR A 200 13.31 17.17 11.32
CA THR A 200 13.89 17.71 10.09
C THR A 200 14.86 16.71 9.47
N ILE A 201 14.72 16.41 8.18
CA ILE A 201 15.58 15.50 7.43
C ILE A 201 16.27 16.30 6.34
N GLN A 202 17.60 16.35 6.37
CA GLN A 202 18.36 16.89 5.25
C GLN A 202 18.24 15.94 4.07
N VAL A 203 17.92 16.48 2.90
CA VAL A 203 17.75 15.70 1.68
C VAL A 203 18.80 16.05 0.63
N ALA A 204 19.24 15.05 -0.11
CA ALA A 204 20.01 15.26 -1.33
C ALA A 204 19.06 15.19 -2.52
N LEU A 205 19.15 16.15 -3.44
CA LEU A 205 18.23 16.30 -4.55
C LEU A 205 18.99 16.48 -5.86
N SER A 206 18.53 15.83 -6.92
CA SER A 206 19.03 16.02 -8.29
C SER A 206 18.40 17.24 -8.99
N ALA A 207 17.21 17.65 -8.55
CA ALA A 207 16.46 18.81 -9.03
C ALA A 207 15.43 19.21 -7.96
N VAL A 208 14.83 20.40 -8.09
CA VAL A 208 13.74 20.83 -7.21
C VAL A 208 12.55 19.86 -7.36
N PRO A 209 12.06 19.24 -6.27
CA PRO A 209 10.97 18.30 -6.34
C PRO A 209 9.61 19.01 -6.44
N ALA A 210 8.62 18.31 -6.99
CA ALA A 210 7.22 18.73 -6.95
C ALA A 210 6.58 18.42 -5.59
N SER A 211 6.99 17.34 -4.94
CA SER A 211 6.51 16.92 -3.61
C SER A 211 7.55 16.05 -2.91
N CYS A 212 7.40 15.88 -1.59
CA CYS A 212 8.14 14.89 -0.82
C CYS A 212 7.18 14.15 0.13
N ASP A 213 7.36 12.84 0.21
CA ASP A 213 6.73 11.98 1.19
C ASP A 213 7.76 11.58 2.26
N ALA A 214 7.28 11.13 3.42
CA ALA A 214 8.13 10.49 4.41
C ALA A 214 7.49 9.19 4.92
N PHE A 215 8.37 8.25 5.23
CA PHE A 215 8.09 6.88 5.62
C PHE A 215 8.82 6.62 6.93
N GLY A 216 8.18 5.93 7.88
CA GLY A 216 8.71 5.76 9.22
C GLY A 216 8.62 4.32 9.65
N VAL A 217 9.77 3.72 9.93
CA VAL A 217 9.85 2.33 10.38
C VAL A 217 10.43 2.30 11.79
N SER A 218 9.69 1.70 12.72
CA SER A 218 10.17 1.40 14.07
C SER A 218 11.36 0.42 13.99
N SER A 219 12.48 0.73 14.65
CA SER A 219 13.73 -0.06 14.63
C SER A 219 13.92 -0.86 15.91
#